data_AF-A0A419F824-F1
#
_entry.id   AF-A0A419F824-F1
#
_cell.length_a   1.000
_cell.length_b   1.000
_cell.length_c   1.000
_cell.angle_alpha   90.00
_cell.angle_beta   90.00
_cell.angle_gamma   90.00
#
_symmetry.space_group_name_H-M   'P 1'
#
loop_
_entity.id
_entity.type
_entity.pdbx_description
1 polymer ?
#
loop_
_entity_poly.entity_id
_entity_poly.type
_entity_poly.pdbx_seq_one_letter_code
_entity_poly.pdbx_strand_id
1 'polypeptide(L)'
;MMESHSLTERERIPLAVKIAYGGAEGASSLAFTVIAIFFLIFLTDVAGIAPSIAGGILFAANIWDAITDPAMGIISDRTRSRYGRRRPYLLGVAVPFGVVFWLLFSVPPLEGSALVLY
;
A
#
# COMPACT_ATOMS: atom_id res chain seq x y z
N MET A 1 -47.24 -17.25 15.94
CA MET A 1 -46.65 -18.45 15.32
C MET A 1 -46.14 -18.02 13.95
N MET A 2 -44.84 -18.26 13.72
CA MET A 2 -44.14 -18.36 12.43
C MET A 2 -44.20 -17.17 11.46
N GLU A 3 -43.13 -16.38 11.46
CA GLU A 3 -42.39 -16.07 10.24
C GLU A 3 -40.90 -15.89 10.60
N SER A 4 -40.25 -17.02 10.89
CA SER A 4 -38.81 -17.14 10.78
C SER A 4 -38.46 -17.05 9.29
N HIS A 5 -38.37 -15.84 8.76
CA HIS A 5 -37.78 -15.62 7.44
C HIS A 5 -36.39 -16.26 7.45
N SER A 6 -36.31 -17.34 6.69
CA SER A 6 -35.15 -18.16 6.45
C SER A 6 -33.92 -17.27 6.26
N LEU A 7 -32.93 -17.47 7.14
CA LEU A 7 -31.56 -17.03 6.98
C LEU A 7 -30.98 -17.76 5.76
N THR A 8 -31.42 -17.32 4.58
CA THR A 8 -31.08 -17.90 3.28
C THR A 8 -29.58 -17.78 3.13
N GLU A 9 -28.93 -18.92 2.89
CA GLU A 9 -27.50 -19.15 2.72
C GLU A 9 -26.61 -17.92 2.80
N ARG A 10 -25.83 -17.80 3.90
CA ARG A 10 -24.67 -16.92 3.93
C ARG A 10 -23.85 -17.18 2.67
N GLU A 11 -23.82 -16.23 1.76
CA GLU A 11 -23.00 -16.21 0.55
C GLU A 11 -21.54 -16.43 0.96
N ARG A 12 -21.09 -17.70 0.97
CA ARG A 12 -19.78 -18.07 1.50
C ARG A 12 -18.73 -17.55 0.53
N ILE A 13 -17.86 -16.66 1.01
CA ILE A 13 -16.76 -16.13 0.19
C ILE A 13 -15.91 -17.30 -0.33
N PRO A 14 -15.68 -17.40 -1.65
CA PRO A 14 -14.92 -18.49 -2.24
C PRO A 14 -13.52 -18.57 -1.65
N LEU A 15 -13.01 -19.79 -1.45
CA LEU A 15 -11.68 -20.02 -0.88
C LEU A 15 -10.57 -19.30 -1.68
N ALA A 16 -10.69 -19.28 -3.01
CA ALA A 16 -9.76 -18.57 -3.89
C ALA A 16 -9.71 -17.06 -3.58
N VAL A 17 -10.84 -16.43 -3.26
CA VAL A 17 -10.88 -15.00 -2.89
C VAL A 17 -10.22 -14.78 -1.53
N LYS A 18 -10.39 -15.70 -0.58
CA LYS A 18 -9.73 -15.62 0.73
C LYS A 18 -8.21 -15.76 0.61
N ILE A 19 -7.75 -16.71 -0.21
CA ILE A 19 -6.32 -16.92 -0.47
C ILE A 19 -5.73 -15.72 -1.22
N ALA A 20 -6.42 -15.19 -2.24
CA ALA A 20 -5.95 -14.02 -2.98
C ALA A 20 -5.84 -12.77 -2.09
N TYR A 21 -6.84 -12.50 -1.25
CA TYR A 21 -6.78 -11.38 -0.29
C TYR A 21 -5.70 -11.60 0.77
N GLY A 22 -5.61 -12.80 1.34
CA GLY A 22 -4.57 -13.11 2.33
C GLY A 22 -3.16 -13.06 1.75
N GLY A 23 -2.97 -13.51 0.51
CA GLY A 23 -1.72 -13.44 -0.21
C GLY A 23 -1.31 -12.00 -0.53
N ALA A 24 -2.25 -11.16 -0.96
CA ALA A 24 -2.00 -9.74 -1.17
C ALA A 24 -1.59 -9.04 0.14
N GLU A 25 -2.32 -9.29 1.23
CA GLU A 25 -1.99 -8.73 2.54
C GLU A 25 -0.63 -9.20 3.05
N GLY A 26 -0.32 -10.49 2.87
CA GLY A 26 0.97 -11.06 3.22
C GLY A 26 2.12 -10.41 2.45
N ALA A 27 1.96 -10.21 1.14
CA ALA A 27 2.96 -9.53 0.31
C ALA A 27 3.17 -8.08 0.74
N SER A 28 2.10 -7.33 1.00
CA SER A 28 2.18 -5.95 1.52
C SER A 28 2.89 -5.88 2.87
N SER A 29 2.55 -6.79 3.79
CA SER A 29 3.16 -6.86 5.12
C SER A 29 4.66 -7.17 5.06
N LEU A 30 5.06 -8.08 4.16
CA LEU A 30 6.47 -8.39 3.93
C LEU A 30 7.23 -7.19 3.36
N ALA A 31 6.66 -6.47 2.39
CA ALA A 31 7.26 -5.27 1.83
C ALA A 31 7.48 -4.19 2.90
N PHE A 32 6.46 -3.92 3.73
CA PHE A 32 6.58 -2.99 4.86
C PHE A 32 7.68 -3.42 5.84
N THR A 33 7.76 -4.72 6.14
CA THR A 33 8.78 -5.25 7.05
C THR A 33 10.20 -5.06 6.49
N VAL A 34 10.38 -5.33 5.19
CA VAL A 34 11.67 -5.15 4.51
C VAL A 34 12.07 -3.67 4.52
N ILE A 35 11.15 -2.76 4.19
CA ILE A 35 11.42 -1.32 4.23
C ILE A 35 11.81 -0.89 5.65
N ALA A 36 11.05 -1.31 6.67
CA ALA A 36 11.32 -0.92 8.06
C ALA A 36 12.72 -1.33 8.54
N ILE A 37 13.24 -2.47 8.09
CA ILE A 37 14.53 -3.00 8.54
C ILE A 37 15.69 -2.54 7.64
N PHE A 38 15.51 -2.60 6.32
CA PHE A 38 16.60 -2.38 5.37
C PHE A 38 16.72 -0.94 4.88
N PHE A 39 15.66 -0.14 4.93
CA PHE A 39 15.70 1.20 4.34
C PHE A 39 16.68 2.12 5.08
N LEU A 40 16.75 2.03 6.40
CA LEU A 40 17.73 2.79 7.18
C LEU A 40 19.16 2.41 6.80
N ILE A 41 19.45 1.11 6.74
CA ILE A 41 20.76 0.56 6.36
C ILE A 41 21.13 0.99 4.94
N PHE A 42 20.17 0.96 4.02
CA PHE A 42 20.38 1.44 2.66
C PHE A 42 20.76 2.92 2.63
N LEU A 43 20.06 3.77 3.39
CA LEU A 43 20.35 5.20 3.45
C LEU A 43 21.74 5.47 4.06
N THR A 44 22.15 4.74 5.08
CA THR A 44 23.45 4.96 5.74
C THR A 44 24.62 4.32 5.00
N ASP A 45 24.49 3.06 4.61
CA ASP A 45 25.62 2.22 4.19
C ASP A 45 25.80 2.20 2.67
N VAL A 46 24.71 2.37 1.91
CA VAL A 46 24.75 2.38 0.44
C VAL A 46 24.72 3.82 -0.10
N ALA A 47 23.78 4.64 0.38
CA ALA A 47 23.66 6.04 -0.04
C ALA A 47 24.62 7.00 0.69
N GLY A 48 25.27 6.54 1.76
CA GLY A 48 26.27 7.32 2.50
C GLY A 48 25.69 8.51 3.27
N ILE A 49 24.39 8.50 3.57
CA ILE A 49 23.73 9.58 4.31
C ILE A 49 24.08 9.46 5.79
N ALA A 50 24.39 10.60 6.42
CA ALA A 50 24.65 10.64 7.86
C ALA A 50 23.47 10.03 8.65
N PRO A 51 23.72 9.16 9.65
CA PRO A 51 22.66 8.47 10.40
C PRO A 51 21.62 9.40 11.03
N SER A 52 22.03 10.60 11.45
CA SER A 52 21.13 11.63 11.99
C SER A 52 20.12 12.13 10.95
N ILE A 53 20.55 12.31 9.70
CA ILE A 53 19.68 12.75 8.60
C ILE A 53 18.81 11.58 8.14
N ALA A 54 19.37 10.38 8.00
CA ALA A 54 18.63 9.18 7.61
C ALA A 54 17.52 8.85 8.62
N GLY A 55 17.78 8.97 9.92
CA GLY A 55 16.77 8.85 10.97
C GLY A 55 15.68 9.93 10.87
N GLY A 56 16.06 11.17 10.51
CA GLY A 56 15.10 12.25 10.26
C GLY A 56 14.18 12.00 9.06
N ILE A 57 14.71 11.42 7.97
CA ILE A 57 13.93 11.01 6.79
C ILE A 57 12.92 9.94 7.18
N LEU A 58 13.35 8.91 7.90
CA LEU A 58 12.46 7.86 8.39
C LEU A 58 11.42 8.38 9.36
N PHE A 59 11.79 9.32 10.24
CA PHE A 59 10.85 9.95 11.16
C PHE A 59 9.79 10.76 10.40
N ALA A 60 10.18 11.53 9.38
CA ALA A 60 9.25 12.26 8.53
C ALA A 60 8.32 11.31 7.75
N ALA A 61 8.86 10.20 7.21
CA ALA A 61 8.06 9.17 6.55
C ALA A 61 7.03 8.55 7.51
N ASN A 62 7.42 8.22 8.75
CA ASN A 62 6.48 7.70 9.75
C ASN A 62 5.40 8.71 10.15
N ILE A 63 5.73 10.01 10.26
CA ILE A 63 4.72 11.04 10.51
C ILE A 63 3.73 11.12 9.34
N TRP A 64 4.25 11.05 8.11
CA TRP A 64 3.41 11.05 6.93
C TRP A 64 2.45 9.85 6.91
N ASP A 65 2.95 8.65 7.21
CA ASP A 65 2.14 7.44 7.31
C ASP A 65 1.10 7.55 8.43
N ALA A 66 1.49 8.09 9.59
CA ALA A 66 0.57 8.32 10.71
C ALA A 66 -0.60 9.25 10.38
N ILE A 67 -0.46 10.12 9.37
CA ILE A 67 -1.53 11.00 8.89
C ILE A 67 -2.31 10.34 7.75
N THR A 68 -1.60 9.73 6.80
CA THR A 68 -2.23 9.15 5.61
C THR A 68 -3.02 7.89 5.93
N ASP A 69 -2.61 7.08 6.90
CA ASP A 69 -3.30 5.86 7.32
C ASP A 69 -4.72 6.15 7.86
N PRO A 70 -4.92 7.06 8.84
CA PRO A 70 -6.27 7.46 9.26
C PRO A 70 -7.06 8.17 8.16
N ALA A 71 -6.41 9.02 7.36
CA ALA A 71 -7.08 9.73 6.27
C ALA A 71 -7.67 8.76 5.25
N MET A 72 -6.88 7.76 4.82
CA MET A 72 -7.38 6.70 3.94
C MET A 72 -8.40 5.81 4.63
N GLY A 73 -8.29 5.57 5.93
CA GLY A 73 -9.34 4.92 6.72
C GLY A 73 -10.69 5.64 6.61
N ILE A 74 -10.70 6.95 6.82
CA ILE A 74 -11.90 7.80 6.75
C ILE A 74 -12.46 7.86 5.33
N ILE A 75 -11.60 8.04 4.32
CA ILE A 75 -11.99 8.11 2.91
C ILE A 75 -12.60 6.77 2.46
N SER A 76 -11.92 5.66 2.77
CA SER A 76 -12.40 4.30 2.50
C SER A 76 -13.75 4.04 3.19
N ASP A 77 -13.91 4.52 4.42
CA ASP A 77 -15.14 4.35 5.18
C ASP A 77 -16.33 5.18 4.67
N ARG A 78 -16.07 6.37 4.14
CA ARG A 78 -17.10 7.25 3.56
C ARG A 78 -17.45 6.91 2.12
N THR A 79 -16.66 6.07 1.44
CA THR A 79 -16.90 5.71 0.04
C THR A 79 -17.99 4.65 -0.09
N ARG A 80 -19.19 5.07 -0.49
CA ARG A 80 -20.26 4.15 -0.94
C ARG A 80 -20.14 3.93 -2.44
N SER A 81 -19.55 2.80 -2.85
CA SER A 81 -19.49 2.40 -4.26
C SER A 81 -20.37 1.17 -4.54
N ARG A 82 -20.85 1.09 -5.79
CA ARG A 82 -21.59 -0.06 -6.37
C ARG A 82 -20.86 -1.41 -6.24
N TYR A 83 -19.54 -1.41 -6.13
CA TYR A 83 -18.70 -2.62 -6.11
C TYR A 83 -18.20 -2.97 -4.70
N GLY A 84 -18.70 -2.28 -3.66
CA GLY A 84 -18.28 -2.43 -2.27
C GLY A 84 -17.35 -1.30 -1.81
N ARG A 85 -17.10 -1.26 -0.49
CA ARG A 85 -16.43 -0.13 0.21
C ARG A 85 -14.91 -0.07 -0.04
N ARG A 86 -14.23 -1.22 -0.23
CA ARG A 86 -12.76 -1.32 -0.40
C ARG A 86 -12.26 -1.76 -1.78
N ARG A 87 -13.11 -2.38 -2.60
CA ARG A 87 -12.73 -2.94 -3.91
C ARG A 87 -12.30 -1.88 -4.97
N PRO A 88 -12.91 -0.68 -5.05
CA PRO A 88 -12.47 0.35 -5.99
C PRO A 88 -11.07 0.88 -5.70
N TYR A 89 -10.68 0.97 -4.43
CA TYR A 89 -9.34 1.41 -4.04
C TYR A 89 -8.29 0.34 -4.32
N LEU A 90 -8.57 -0.92 -3.97
CA LEU A 90 -7.63 -2.01 -4.24
C LEU A 90 -7.38 -2.22 -5.74
N LEU A 91 -8.42 -2.20 -6.57
CA LEU A 91 -8.27 -2.36 -8.03
C LEU A 91 -7.85 -1.06 -8.73
N GLY A 92 -8.33 0.09 -8.25
CA GLY A 92 -8.06 1.40 -8.82
C GLY A 92 -6.68 1.95 -8.48
N VAL A 93 -6.08 1.53 -7.37
CA VAL A 93 -4.68 1.87 -7.01
C VAL A 93 -3.70 0.83 -7.55
N ALA A 94 -4.11 -0.44 -7.74
CA ALA A 94 -3.23 -1.47 -8.28
C ALA A 94 -2.64 -1.12 -9.65
N VAL A 95 -3.45 -0.54 -10.55
CA VAL A 95 -2.97 -0.17 -11.90
C VAL A 95 -2.03 1.05 -11.86
N PRO A 96 -2.38 2.19 -11.23
CA PRO A 96 -1.44 3.30 -11.06
C PRO A 96 -0.17 2.90 -10.30
N PHE A 97 -0.28 2.07 -9.27
CA PHE A 97 0.87 1.60 -8.50
C PHE A 97 1.77 0.72 -9.36
N GLY A 98 1.21 -0.20 -10.14
CA GLY A 98 1.98 -1.01 -11.09
C GLY A 98 2.67 -0.16 -12.17
N VAL A 99 2.01 0.90 -12.66
CA VAL A 99 2.57 1.83 -13.65
C VAL A 99 3.69 2.67 -13.04
N VAL A 100 3.50 3.23 -11.84
CA VAL A 100 4.54 4.01 -11.13
C VAL A 100 5.72 3.11 -10.74
N PHE A 101 5.46 1.88 -10.31
CA PHE A 101 6.51 0.92 -9.99
C PHE A 101 7.29 0.51 -11.24
N TRP A 102 6.61 0.28 -12.36
CA TRP A 102 7.27 0.02 -13.65
C TRP A 102 8.07 1.22 -14.15
N LEU A 103 7.55 2.43 -13.96
CA LEU A 103 8.25 3.69 -14.26
C LEU A 103 9.48 3.87 -13.37
N LEU A 104 9.40 3.57 -12.08
CA LEU A 104 10.53 3.65 -11.15
C LEU A 104 11.70 2.75 -11.58
N PHE A 105 11.40 1.59 -12.19
CA PHE A 105 12.40 0.65 -12.69
C PHE A 105 12.71 0.79 -14.19
N SER A 106 11.91 1.55 -14.94
CA SER A 106 12.22 1.93 -16.31
C SER A 106 13.08 3.18 -16.27
N VAL A 107 14.39 2.98 -16.15
CA VAL A 107 15.38 4.07 -16.21
C VAL A 107 15.25 4.76 -17.58
N PRO A 108 14.75 6.01 -17.65
CA PRO A 108 14.85 6.77 -18.88
C PRO A 108 16.33 7.13 -19.09
N PRO A 109 16.84 7.14 -20.33
CA PRO A 109 18.22 7.54 -20.61
C PRO A 109 18.32 9.07 -20.50
N LEU A 110 18.22 9.60 -19.28
CA LEU A 110 18.25 11.03 -18.98
C LEU A 110 19.38 11.32 -18.00
N GLU A 111 20.29 12.22 -18.40
CA GLU A 111 21.41 12.67 -17.58
C GLU A 111 21.13 14.03 -16.92
N GLY A 112 21.68 14.25 -15.72
CA GLY A 112 21.69 15.55 -15.04
C GLY A 112 20.52 15.79 -14.07
N SER A 113 20.21 17.07 -13.81
CA SER A 113 19.21 17.52 -12.83
C SER A 113 17.76 17.11 -13.15
N ALA A 114 17.50 16.61 -14.35
CA ALA A 114 16.22 16.05 -14.76
C ALA A 114 15.92 14.69 -14.09
N LEU A 115 16.96 13.95 -13.65
CA LEU A 115 16.81 12.70 -12.92
C LEU A 115 16.32 12.92 -11.47
N VAL A 116 16.55 14.11 -10.92
CA VAL A 116 16.20 14.48 -9.53
C VAL A 116 14.72 14.90 -9.40
N LEU A 117 14.08 15.25 -10.51
CA LEU A 117 12.67 15.65 -10.60
C LEU A 117 11.74 14.49 -11.00
N TYR A 118 12.31 13.32 -11.28
CA TYR A 118 11.59 12.07 -11.56
C TYR A 118 11.36 11.29 -10.26
#